data_AF-A0A1M5SXT6-F1
#
_entry.id   AF-A0A1M5SXT6-F1
#
_cell.length_a   1.000
_cell.length_b   1.000
_cell.length_c   1.000
_cell.angle_alpha   90.00
_cell.angle_beta   90.00
_cell.angle_gamma   90.00
#
_symmetry.space_group_name_H-M   'P 1'
#
loop_
_entity.id
_entity.type
_entity.pdbx_description
1 polymer ?
#
loop_
_entity_poly.entity_id
_entity_poly.type
_entity_poly.pdbx_seq_one_letter_code
_entity_poly.pdbx_strand_id
1 'polypeptide(L)'
;MKVRKAVIQEAIDSGVEEILIITGKSKKAIEDHFDKNLELELELEKKANDELLKVVRDITGLVDIHYIRQKEAKGLGHAIYCAKAFVGNEPFAIMLGDYLVYNQGTSCLKQLIDVYDEYIKYQC
;
A
#
# COMPACT_ATOMS: atom_id res chain seq x y z
N MET A 1 -1.83 5.10 -14.05
CA MET A 1 -1.31 3.79 -13.56
C MET A 1 0.07 3.91 -12.90
N LYS A 2 0.95 4.86 -13.28
CA LYS A 2 2.31 5.02 -12.71
C LYS A 2 2.35 5.53 -11.26
N VAL A 3 1.38 6.35 -10.84
CA VAL A 3 1.35 7.03 -9.52
C VAL A 3 1.27 6.06 -8.33
N ARG A 4 0.52 4.96 -8.44
CA ARG A 4 0.31 4.04 -7.29
C ARG A 4 1.53 3.19 -6.95
N LYS A 5 2.42 2.94 -7.92
CA LYS A 5 3.61 2.10 -7.73
C LYS A 5 4.65 2.77 -6.83
N ALA A 6 4.85 4.08 -7.02
CA ALA A 6 5.83 4.83 -6.23
C ALA A 6 5.45 4.92 -4.75
N VAL A 7 4.15 4.95 -4.43
CA VAL A 7 3.67 4.94 -3.03
C VAL A 7 4.00 3.62 -2.33
N ILE A 8 3.83 2.48 -3.02
CA ILE A 8 4.19 1.16 -2.47
C ILE A 8 5.71 1.05 -2.31
N GLN A 9 6.47 1.49 -3.32
CA GLN A 9 7.94 1.48 -3.23
C GLN A 9 8.44 2.33 -2.06
N GLU A 10 7.85 3.51 -1.86
CA GLU A 10 8.19 4.38 -0.73
C GLU A 10 7.90 3.68 0.62
N ALA A 11 6.80 2.93 0.72
CA ALA A 11 6.50 2.13 1.91
C ALA A 11 7.57 1.06 2.18
N ILE A 12 7.94 0.29 1.16
CA ILE A 12 8.97 -0.75 1.22
C ILE A 12 10.32 -0.15 1.61
N ASP A 13 10.74 0.93 0.95
CA ASP A 13 11.99 1.63 1.22
C ASP A 13 12.05 2.21 2.64
N SER A 14 10.89 2.41 3.26
CA SER A 14 10.76 2.89 4.64
C SER A 14 10.72 1.77 5.68
N GLY A 15 10.77 0.50 5.26
CA GLY A 15 10.76 -0.66 6.15
C GLY A 15 9.36 -1.12 6.57
N VAL A 16 8.32 -0.82 5.78
CA VAL A 16 6.96 -1.33 6.03
C VAL A 16 6.87 -2.79 5.60
N GLU A 17 6.45 -3.66 6.51
CA GLU A 17 6.34 -5.12 6.30
C GLU A 17 4.92 -5.54 5.87
N GLU A 18 3.90 -4.78 6.27
CA GLU A 18 2.49 -5.07 5.99
C GLU A 18 1.78 -3.84 5.41
N ILE A 19 1.08 -4.02 4.28
CA ILE A 19 0.35 -2.95 3.58
C ILE A 19 -1.12 -3.34 3.43
N LEU A 20 -2.02 -2.49 3.92
CA LEU A 20 -3.46 -2.61 3.67
C LEU A 20 -3.93 -1.58 2.63
N ILE A 21 -4.49 -2.06 1.52
CA ILE A 21 -5.10 -1.21 0.51
C ILE A 21 -6.62 -1.19 0.67
N ILE A 22 -7.17 0.01 0.84
CA ILE A 22 -8.61 0.24 0.97
C ILE A 22 -9.20 0.74 -0.35
N THR A 23 -10.19 0.02 -0.86
CA THR A 23 -10.78 0.22 -2.19
C THR A 23 -12.26 0.62 -2.09
N GLY A 24 -12.74 1.39 -3.07
CA GLY A 24 -14.15 1.81 -3.15
C GLY A 24 -15.00 0.94 -4.09
N LYS A 25 -16.31 1.16 -4.08
CA LYS A 25 -17.33 0.39 -4.83
C LYS A 25 -17.04 0.25 -6.34
N SER A 26 -16.38 1.23 -6.95
CA SER A 26 -16.03 1.30 -8.38
C SER A 26 -14.64 0.77 -8.75
N LYS A 27 -13.89 0.19 -7.81
CA LYS A 27 -12.51 -0.28 -8.03
C LYS A 27 -12.31 -1.76 -7.70
N LYS A 28 -13.24 -2.62 -8.15
CA LYS A 28 -13.07 -4.08 -8.18
C LYS A 28 -11.72 -4.47 -8.83
N ALA A 29 -11.29 -3.67 -9.80
CA ALA A 29 -9.99 -3.75 -10.47
C ALA A 29 -8.75 -3.40 -9.61
N ILE A 30 -8.86 -3.02 -8.33
CA ILE A 30 -7.70 -2.93 -7.42
C ILE A 30 -7.65 -4.14 -6.50
N GLU A 31 -8.79 -4.58 -5.94
CA GLU A 31 -8.90 -5.87 -5.23
C GLU A 31 -8.42 -7.02 -6.13
N ASP A 32 -8.94 -7.10 -7.36
CA ASP A 32 -8.50 -8.08 -8.36
C ASP A 32 -7.05 -7.87 -8.88
N HIS A 33 -6.42 -6.71 -8.63
CA HIS A 33 -5.05 -6.40 -9.09
C HIS A 33 -3.96 -6.92 -8.14
N PHE A 34 -4.33 -7.50 -7.01
CA PHE A 34 -3.35 -7.95 -6.02
C PHE A 34 -3.78 -9.17 -5.22
N ASP A 35 -5.09 -9.51 -5.13
CA ASP A 35 -5.54 -10.81 -4.60
C ASP A 35 -5.28 -11.97 -5.59
N LYS A 36 -5.06 -11.66 -6.87
CA LYS A 36 -4.87 -12.65 -7.93
C LYS A 36 -3.41 -12.77 -8.33
N ASN A 37 -2.48 -13.11 -7.44
CA ASN A 37 -1.09 -13.27 -7.88
C ASN A 37 -0.97 -14.26 -9.06
N LEU A 38 -1.72 -15.37 -9.07
CA LEU A 38 -1.72 -16.31 -10.19
C LEU A 38 -2.58 -15.89 -11.41
N GLU A 39 -3.82 -15.44 -11.21
CA GLU A 39 -4.69 -15.06 -12.35
C GLU A 39 -4.31 -13.72 -12.98
N LEU A 40 -3.80 -12.77 -12.20
CA LEU A 40 -3.25 -11.51 -12.70
C LEU A 40 -1.93 -11.75 -13.43
N GLU A 41 -1.07 -12.61 -12.91
CA GLU A 41 0.13 -13.03 -13.63
C GLU A 41 -0.23 -13.69 -14.97
N LEU A 42 -1.18 -14.64 -14.97
CA LEU A 42 -1.66 -15.30 -16.19
C LEU A 42 -2.34 -14.32 -17.18
N GLU A 43 -3.07 -13.32 -16.70
CA GLU A 43 -3.63 -12.27 -17.56
C GLU A 43 -2.58 -11.30 -18.10
N LEU A 44 -1.58 -10.94 -17.30
CA LEU A 44 -0.48 -10.07 -17.68
C LEU A 44 0.48 -10.77 -18.65
N GLU A 45 0.73 -12.07 -18.46
CA GLU A 45 1.42 -12.95 -19.42
C GLU A 45 0.62 -13.03 -20.73
N LYS A 46 -0.69 -13.23 -20.68
CA LYS A 46 -1.56 -13.23 -21.88
C LYS A 46 -1.62 -11.88 -22.60
N LYS A 47 -1.47 -10.77 -21.87
CA LYS A 47 -1.45 -9.40 -22.41
C LYS A 47 -0.03 -8.93 -22.78
N ALA A 48 0.99 -9.80 -22.66
CA ALA A 48 2.41 -9.52 -22.95
C ALA A 48 2.93 -8.24 -22.27
N ASN A 49 2.51 -7.98 -21.03
CA ASN A 49 2.89 -6.78 -20.30
C ASN A 49 3.96 -7.12 -19.24
N ASP A 50 5.10 -7.61 -19.73
CA ASP A 50 6.18 -8.23 -18.96
C ASP A 50 6.77 -7.31 -17.88
N GLU A 51 6.77 -5.99 -18.10
CA GLU A 51 7.22 -5.02 -17.10
C GLU A 51 6.29 -4.93 -15.89
N LEU A 52 4.97 -5.06 -16.09
CA LEU A 52 4.01 -5.04 -14.98
C LEU A 52 4.04 -6.36 -14.21
N LEU A 53 4.18 -7.46 -14.93
CA LEU A 53 4.31 -8.82 -14.40
C LEU A 53 5.54 -8.95 -13.49
N LYS A 54 6.69 -8.44 -13.93
CA LYS A 54 7.95 -8.47 -13.17
C LYS A 54 7.85 -7.68 -11.86
N VAL A 55 7.24 -6.50 -11.90
CA VAL A 55 7.05 -5.65 -10.71
C VAL A 55 6.12 -6.31 -9.69
N VAL A 56 5.04 -6.97 -10.12
CA VAL A 56 4.14 -7.69 -9.20
C VAL A 56 4.86 -8.86 -8.54
N ARG A 57 5.67 -9.62 -9.30
CA ARG A 57 6.50 -10.71 -8.78
C ARG A 57 7.61 -10.23 -7.84
N ASP A 58 8.21 -9.07 -8.10
CA ASP A 58 9.29 -8.52 -7.28
C ASP A 58 8.75 -7.95 -5.94
N ILE A 59 7.55 -7.37 -5.93
CA ILE A 59 6.93 -6.77 -4.73
C ILE A 59 6.38 -7.86 -3.78
N THR A 60 5.77 -8.91 -4.32
CA THR A 60 5.11 -9.97 -3.54
C THR A 60 6.05 -10.82 -2.71
N GLY A 61 7.37 -10.75 -2.96
CA GLY A 61 8.39 -11.42 -2.14
C GLY A 61 8.93 -10.59 -0.97
N LEU A 62 8.59 -9.29 -0.88
CA LEU A 62 9.21 -8.35 0.07
C LEU A 62 8.26 -7.82 1.15
N VAL A 63 6.94 -7.83 0.91
CA VAL A 63 5.94 -7.21 1.79
C VAL A 63 4.60 -7.95 1.69
N ASP A 64 3.90 -8.12 2.81
CA ASP A 64 2.57 -8.71 2.84
C ASP A 64 1.51 -7.66 2.52
N ILE A 65 0.69 -7.93 1.48
CA ILE A 65 -0.30 -6.96 1.01
C ILE A 65 -1.73 -7.49 1.15
N HIS A 66 -2.56 -6.73 1.84
CA HIS A 66 -3.95 -7.04 2.16
C HIS A 66 -4.92 -6.06 1.51
N TYR A 67 -6.16 -6.51 1.28
CA TYR A 67 -7.22 -5.73 0.65
C TYR A 67 -8.48 -5.72 1.48
N ILE A 68 -9.06 -4.53 1.64
CA ILE A 68 -10.42 -4.40 2.16
C ILE A 68 -11.23 -3.42 1.35
N ARG A 69 -12.54 -3.69 1.28
CA ARG A 69 -13.49 -2.85 0.55
C ARG A 69 -14.24 -1.89 1.46
N GLN A 70 -14.10 -0.60 1.20
CA GLN A 70 -15.00 0.42 1.69
C GLN A 70 -16.33 0.35 0.92
N LYS A 71 -17.33 -0.28 1.55
CA LYS A 71 -18.66 -0.53 0.94
C LYS A 71 -19.40 0.76 0.54
N GLU A 72 -19.26 1.81 1.35
CA GLU A 72 -19.89 3.12 1.16
C GLU A 72 -18.83 4.22 1.25
N ALA A 73 -18.80 5.12 0.26
CA ALA A 73 -17.82 6.20 0.17
C ALA A 73 -18.12 7.33 1.18
N LYS A 74 -17.92 7.04 2.47
CA LYS A 74 -18.13 7.96 3.60
C LYS A 74 -16.89 8.78 3.97
N GLY A 75 -15.96 8.93 3.02
CA GLY A 75 -14.71 9.68 3.21
C GLY A 75 -13.57 8.91 3.87
N LEU A 76 -12.45 9.60 4.10
CA LEU A 76 -11.18 9.03 4.57
C LEU A 76 -11.27 8.49 6.00
N GLY A 77 -11.92 9.22 6.92
CA GLY A 77 -12.07 8.75 8.30
C GLY A 77 -12.79 7.40 8.39
N HIS A 78 -13.81 7.20 7.55
CA HIS A 78 -14.47 5.90 7.45
C HIS A 78 -13.57 4.83 6.83
N ALA A 79 -12.72 5.18 5.86
CA ALA A 79 -11.75 4.25 5.29
C ALA A 79 -10.77 3.77 6.39
N ILE A 80 -10.17 4.69 7.13
CA ILE A 80 -9.29 4.38 8.27
C ILE A 80 -10.02 3.50 9.30
N TYR A 81 -11.27 3.81 9.62
CA TYR A 81 -12.07 2.98 10.55
C TYR A 81 -12.28 1.54 10.03
N CYS A 82 -12.40 1.33 8.72
CA CYS A 82 -12.51 -0.01 8.15
C CYS A 82 -11.22 -0.84 8.35
N ALA A 83 -10.06 -0.18 8.47
CA ALA A 83 -8.76 -0.81 8.74
C ALA A 83 -8.55 -1.20 10.21
N LYS A 84 -9.45 -0.81 11.12
CA LYS A 84 -9.29 -1.00 12.58
C LYS A 84 -8.93 -2.44 12.97
N ALA A 85 -9.58 -3.43 12.36
CA ALA A 85 -9.34 -4.84 12.68
C ALA A 85 -7.99 -5.36 12.19
N PHE A 86 -7.45 -4.74 11.13
CA PHE A 86 -6.15 -5.07 10.57
C PHE A 86 -5.03 -4.44 11.40
N VAL A 87 -5.13 -3.14 11.69
CA VAL A 87 -4.12 -2.38 12.45
C VAL A 87 -4.05 -2.79 13.92
N GLY A 88 -5.18 -3.15 14.53
CA GLY A 88 -5.22 -3.45 15.96
C GLY A 88 -4.85 -2.23 16.82
N ASN A 89 -3.85 -2.40 17.70
CA ASN A 89 -3.33 -1.36 18.59
C ASN A 89 -1.90 -0.93 18.24
N GLU A 90 -1.46 -1.17 17.00
CA GLU A 90 -0.14 -0.78 16.54
C GLU A 90 -0.15 0.59 15.86
N PRO A 91 0.97 1.36 15.92
CA PRO A 91 1.11 2.56 15.11
C PRO A 91 1.11 2.22 13.63
N PHE A 92 0.48 3.08 12.82
CA PHE A 92 0.34 2.84 11.39
C PHE A 92 0.48 4.15 10.61
N ALA A 93 0.92 4.03 9.36
CA ALA A 93 1.00 5.14 8.42
C ALA A 93 -0.22 5.18 7.50
N ILE A 94 -0.62 6.37 7.08
CA ILE A 94 -1.67 6.57 6.08
C ILE A 94 -1.02 7.18 4.84
N MET A 95 -1.11 6.47 3.72
CA MET A 95 -0.63 6.94 2.42
C MET A 95 -1.78 7.10 1.44
N LEU A 96 -1.89 8.28 0.83
CA LEU A 96 -2.90 8.55 -0.20
C LEU A 96 -2.33 8.19 -1.58
N GLY A 97 -2.97 7.24 -2.26
CA GLY A 97 -2.47 6.67 -3.52
C GLY A 97 -2.46 7.61 -4.74
N ASP A 98 -2.83 8.87 -4.57
CA ASP A 98 -2.81 9.96 -5.55
C ASP A 98 -1.76 11.04 -5.24
N TYR A 99 -1.06 10.94 -4.10
CA TYR A 99 0.02 11.85 -3.72
C TYR A 99 1.38 11.19 -3.94
N LEU A 100 2.25 11.88 -4.68
CA LEU A 100 3.65 11.51 -4.85
C LEU A 100 4.51 12.53 -4.14
N VAL A 101 5.36 12.06 -3.24
CA VAL A 101 6.41 12.86 -2.64
C VAL A 101 7.74 12.34 -3.19
N TYR A 102 8.47 13.20 -3.88
CA TYR A 102 9.78 12.86 -4.42
C TYR A 102 10.86 13.53 -3.59
N ASN A 103 11.85 12.76 -3.15
CA ASN A 103 13.04 13.25 -2.47
C ASN A 103 14.27 12.52 -3.03
N GLN A 104 15.42 13.20 -3.09
CA GLN A 104 16.68 12.59 -3.55
C GLN A 104 17.43 11.82 -2.43
N GLY A 105 16.93 11.89 -1.19
CA GLY A 105 17.50 11.19 -0.03
C GLY A 105 16.49 10.23 0.61
N THR A 106 16.45 10.21 1.93
CA THR A 106 15.49 9.41 2.72
C THR A 106 14.05 9.67 2.27
N SER A 107 13.26 8.61 2.12
CA SER A 107 11.82 8.71 1.78
C SER A 107 11.06 9.57 2.80
N CYS A 108 9.96 10.18 2.36
CA CYS A 108 9.16 11.04 3.23
C CYS A 108 8.58 10.21 4.39
N LEU A 109 8.04 9.03 4.08
CA LEU A 109 7.53 8.13 5.09
C LEU A 109 8.59 7.72 6.12
N LYS A 110 9.82 7.38 5.70
CA LYS A 110 10.89 7.00 6.63
C LYS A 110 11.25 8.14 7.58
N GLN A 111 11.31 9.37 7.09
CA GLN A 111 11.53 10.54 7.94
C GLN A 111 10.42 10.70 9.00
N LEU A 112 9.16 10.47 8.62
CA LEU A 112 8.03 10.53 9.56
C LEU A 112 8.10 9.41 10.61
N ILE A 113 8.49 8.20 10.19
CA ILE A 113 8.71 7.06 11.10
C ILE A 113 9.82 7.38 12.09
N ASP A 114 10.96 7.91 11.62
CA ASP A 114 12.10 8.24 12.48
C ASP A 114 11.73 9.27 13.55
N VAL A 115 10.93 10.30 13.20
CA VAL A 115 10.40 11.28 14.17
C VAL A 115 9.41 10.65 15.14
N TYR A 116 8.50 9.78 14.66
CA TYR A 116 7.57 9.05 15.52
C TYR A 116 8.32 8.17 16.52
N ASP A 117 9.34 7.46 16.07
CA ASP A 117 10.17 6.62 16.91
C ASP A 117 10.94 7.46 17.95
N GLU A 118 11.56 8.56 17.54
CA GLU A 118 12.33 9.44 18.44
C GLU A 118 11.46 10.05 19.57
N TYR A 119 10.25 10.50 19.25
CA TYR A 119 9.46 11.32 20.19
C TYR A 119 8.24 10.63 20.80
N ILE A 120 7.65 9.63 20.15
CA ILE A 120 6.36 9.08 20.56
C ILE A 120 6.52 7.64 21.06
N LYS A 121 7.21 6.78 20.31
CA LYS A 121 7.27 5.35 20.60
C LYS A 121 7.97 5.02 21.92
N TYR A 122 9.01 5.78 22.30
CA TYR A 122 9.81 5.53 23.50
C TYR A 122 9.45 6.42 24.71
N GLN A 123 8.34 7.17 24.65
CA GLN A 123 7.85 7.97 25.78
C GLN A 123 6.71 7.32 26.58
N CYS A 124 6.33 6.07 26.26
CA CYS A 124 5.33 5.29 26.98
C CYS A 124 5.96 4.08 27.68
#